data_AF-A0A7G2JWJ6-F1
#
_entry.id   AF-A0A7G2JWJ6-F1
#
_cell.length_a   1.000
_cell.length_b   1.000
_cell.length_c   1.000
_cell.angle_alpha   90.00
_cell.angle_beta   90.00
_cell.angle_gamma   90.00
#
_symmetry.space_group_name_H-M   'P 1'
#
loop_
_entity.id
_entity.type
_entity.pdbx_description
1 polymer ?
#
loop_
_entity_poly.entity_id
_entity_poly.type
_entity_poly.pdbx_seq_one_letter_code
_entity_poly.pdbx_strand_id
1 'polypeptide(L)'
;MPNKTMTHLYALGFTEHSIGTQNIRSMAMIQLLLGNMGMPGGGINALRGHSNVQGTTDMGLLPMSLLGYMRLPNDKDTSYDQYINAI
;
A
#
# COMPACT_ATOMS: atom_id res chain seq x y z
N MET A 1 -1.27 -25.96 -9.07
CA MET A 1 -1.07 -27.19 -8.26
C MET A 1 -1.96 -27.04 -7.03
N PRO A 2 -2.84 -27.99 -6.73
CA PRO A 2 -3.69 -27.89 -5.53
C PRO A 2 -2.80 -27.71 -4.29
N ASN A 3 -3.15 -26.76 -3.41
CA ASN A 3 -2.46 -26.47 -2.15
C ASN A 3 -1.01 -25.98 -2.25
N LYS A 4 -0.63 -25.32 -3.35
CA LYS A 4 0.64 -24.60 -3.41
C LYS A 4 0.41 -23.10 -3.44
N THR A 5 1.14 -22.39 -2.60
CA THR A 5 1.15 -20.93 -2.53
C THR A 5 2.47 -20.41 -3.07
N MET A 6 2.43 -19.22 -3.66
CA MET A 6 3.61 -18.43 -3.99
C MET A 6 3.52 -17.10 -3.25
N THR A 7 4.64 -16.64 -2.72
CA THR A 7 4.76 -15.32 -2.07
C THR A 7 5.69 -14.44 -2.88
N HIS A 8 5.33 -13.17 -3.01
CA HIS A 8 6.18 -12.17 -3.66
C HIS A 8 6.89 -11.33 -2.61
N LEU A 9 8.22 -11.24 -2.67
CA LEU A 9 9.02 -10.37 -1.82
C LEU A 9 9.62 -9.27 -2.68
N TYR A 10 9.33 -8.01 -2.36
CA TYR A 10 9.88 -6.87 -3.10
C TYR A 10 10.18 -5.67 -2.19
N ALA A 11 11.07 -4.80 -2.66
CA ALA A 11 11.43 -3.53 -2.04
C ALA A 11 11.65 -2.47 -3.15
N LEU A 12 12.66 -1.62 -3.01
CA LEU A 12 12.93 -0.49 -3.91
C LEU A 12 13.12 -0.86 -5.38
N GLY A 13 13.72 -2.03 -5.66
CA GLY A 13 13.98 -2.50 -7.02
C GLY A 13 12.73 -2.66 -7.90
N PHE A 14 11.53 -2.70 -7.29
CA PHE A 14 10.25 -2.80 -8.00
C PHE A 14 9.47 -1.47 -8.02
N THR A 15 9.79 -0.53 -7.12
CA THR A 15 9.02 0.69 -6.88
C THR A 15 9.61 1.95 -7.50
N GLU A 16 10.93 2.05 -7.59
CA GLU A 16 11.63 3.28 -8.02
C GLU A 16 11.79 3.39 -9.54
N HIS A 17 10.66 3.21 -10.24
CA HIS A 17 10.56 3.34 -11.69
C HIS A 17 9.40 4.27 -12.02
N SER A 18 9.40 4.93 -13.18
CA SER A 18 8.28 5.78 -13.63
C SER A 18 6.94 5.03 -13.68
N ILE A 19 6.99 3.70 -13.78
CA ILE A 19 5.83 2.80 -13.77
C ILE A 19 5.80 1.87 -12.53
N GLY A 20 6.50 2.21 -11.45
CA GLY A 20 6.62 1.36 -10.26
C GLY A 20 5.26 0.94 -9.67
N THR A 21 4.29 1.85 -9.65
CA THR A 21 2.92 1.54 -9.24
C THR A 21 2.25 0.47 -10.12
N GLN A 22 2.52 0.51 -11.43
CA GLN A 22 1.98 -0.49 -12.36
C GLN A 22 2.65 -1.86 -12.18
N ASN A 23 3.95 -1.89 -11.87
CA ASN A 23 4.65 -3.12 -11.55
C ASN A 23 4.00 -3.83 -10.35
N ILE A 24 3.78 -3.10 -9.25
CA ILE A 24 3.11 -3.61 -8.05
C ILE A 24 1.69 -4.10 -8.38
N ARG A 25 0.93 -3.32 -9.17
CA ARG A 25 -0.43 -3.68 -9.57
C ARG A 25 -0.46 -4.98 -10.37
N SER A 26 0.42 -5.16 -11.33
CA SER A 26 0.53 -6.39 -12.12
C SER A 26 0.81 -7.60 -11.23
N MET A 27 1.68 -7.45 -10.22
CA MET A 27 1.94 -8.54 -9.28
C MET A 27 0.75 -8.85 -8.38
N ALA A 28 0.00 -7.83 -7.96
CA ALA A 28 -1.24 -8.02 -7.22
C ALA A 28 -2.28 -8.79 -8.04
N MET A 29 -2.40 -8.50 -9.33
CA MET A 29 -3.26 -9.26 -10.23
C MET A 29 -2.84 -10.72 -10.33
N ILE A 30 -1.52 -11.01 -10.46
CA ILE A 30 -1.00 -12.38 -10.48
C ILE A 30 -1.36 -13.12 -9.19
N GLN A 31 -1.18 -12.49 -8.02
CA GLN A 31 -1.48 -13.12 -6.73
C GLN A 31 -2.97 -13.37 -6.51
N LEU A 32 -3.84 -12.52 -7.06
CA LEU A 32 -5.28 -12.74 -7.07
C LEU A 32 -5.66 -13.90 -8.01
N LEU A 33 -5.12 -13.93 -9.23
CA LEU A 33 -5.40 -14.99 -10.22
C LEU A 33 -4.93 -16.37 -9.74
N LEU A 34 -3.83 -16.42 -8.99
CA LEU A 34 -3.30 -17.66 -8.41
C LEU A 34 -3.99 -18.04 -7.08
N GLY A 35 -4.89 -17.21 -6.54
CA GLY A 35 -5.54 -17.45 -5.25
C GLY A 35 -4.57 -17.42 -4.05
N ASN A 36 -3.45 -16.69 -4.18
CA ASN A 36 -2.41 -16.64 -3.16
C ASN A 36 -2.69 -15.59 -2.06
N MET A 37 -3.62 -14.67 -2.29
CA MET A 37 -3.95 -13.60 -1.34
C MET A 37 -4.67 -14.18 -0.11
N GLY A 38 -4.19 -13.86 1.09
CA GLY A 38 -4.77 -14.33 2.36
C GLY A 38 -4.36 -15.75 2.77
N MET A 39 -3.56 -16.45 1.97
CA MET A 39 -3.09 -17.80 2.27
C MET A 39 -1.77 -17.79 3.06
N PRO A 40 -1.56 -18.72 4.02
CA PRO A 40 -0.26 -18.90 4.67
C PRO A 40 0.84 -19.19 3.65
N GLY A 41 1.95 -18.44 3.71
CA GLY A 41 3.04 -18.54 2.73
C GLY A 41 2.70 -18.00 1.33
N GLY A 42 1.57 -17.32 1.18
CA GLY A 42 1.17 -16.59 -0.03
C GLY A 42 1.27 -15.08 0.13
N GLY A 43 0.58 -14.34 -0.74
CA GLY A 43 0.44 -12.89 -0.63
C GLY A 43 1.62 -12.08 -1.20
N ILE A 44 1.58 -10.78 -0.92
CA ILE A 44 2.58 -9.81 -1.34
C ILE A 44 3.25 -9.24 -0.10
N ASN A 45 4.52 -9.57 0.08
CA ASN A 45 5.36 -9.07 1.16
C ASN A 45 6.15 -7.85 0.64
N ALA A 46 5.54 -6.68 0.77
CA ALA A 46 6.21 -5.39 0.52
C ALA A 46 7.18 -5.10 1.66
N LEU A 47 8.46 -5.43 1.45
CA LEU A 47 9.50 -5.31 2.46
C LEU A 47 9.78 -3.83 2.76
N ARG A 48 9.73 -3.49 4.04
CA ARG A 48 9.99 -2.13 4.54
C ARG A 48 11.49 -1.94 4.79
N GLY A 49 11.98 -0.71 4.56
CA GLY A 49 13.39 -0.36 4.70
C GLY A 49 13.82 -0.04 6.14
N HIS A 50 13.50 1.18 6.61
CA HIS A 50 13.85 1.59 7.98
C HIS A 50 12.97 0.87 9.02
N SER A 51 13.53 0.66 10.22
CA SER A 51 12.88 -0.06 11.33
C SER A 51 11.47 0.44 11.65
N ASN A 52 11.26 1.76 11.58
CA ASN A 52 9.98 2.39 11.88
C ASN A 52 9.35 3.11 10.68
N VAL A 53 9.74 2.80 9.43
CA VAL A 53 9.14 3.47 8.25
C VAL A 53 7.63 3.23 8.17
N GLN A 54 7.17 2.08 8.67
CA GLN A 54 5.74 1.77 8.79
C GLN A 54 5.08 2.73 9.79
N GLY A 55 5.61 2.84 11.01
CA GLY A 55 5.09 3.76 12.02
C GLY A 55 5.17 5.24 11.62
N THR A 56 6.24 5.67 10.96
CA THR A 56 6.37 7.01 10.39
C THR A 56 5.24 7.30 9.38
N THR A 57 4.88 6.31 8.56
CA THR A 57 3.76 6.41 7.62
C THR A 57 2.42 6.45 8.34
N ASP A 58 2.23 5.57 9.34
CA ASP A 58 1.01 5.52 10.16
C ASP A 58 0.78 6.83 10.94
N MET A 59 1.86 7.50 11.35
CA MET A 59 1.83 8.80 12.02
C MET A 59 1.62 9.99 11.07
N GLY A 60 1.45 9.74 9.77
CA GLY A 60 1.17 10.79 8.79
C GLY A 60 2.36 11.69 8.48
N LEU A 61 3.61 11.22 8.66
CA LEU A 61 4.81 11.99 8.33
C LEU A 61 5.10 12.02 6.81
N LEU A 62 4.05 12.19 6.01
CA LEU A 62 4.06 12.37 4.57
C LEU A 62 3.33 13.68 4.24
N PRO A 63 3.75 14.43 3.20
CA PRO A 63 3.24 15.79 2.94
C PRO A 63 1.72 15.90 2.75
N MET A 64 1.06 14.81 2.36
CA MET A 64 -0.37 14.79 2.02
C MET A 64 -1.22 14.00 3.02
N SER A 65 -0.63 13.54 4.14
CA SER A 65 -1.28 12.62 5.07
C SER A 65 -1.33 13.19 6.48
N LEU A 66 -2.35 12.78 7.20
CA LEU A 66 -2.51 12.89 8.64
C LEU A 66 -2.40 11.49 9.26
N LEU A 67 -2.35 11.46 10.59
CA LEU A 67 -2.36 10.23 11.39
C LEU A 67 -3.46 9.26 10.92
N GLY A 68 -3.14 7.96 10.88
CA GLY A 68 -4.10 6.93 10.52
C GLY A 68 -4.52 6.96 9.06
N TYR A 69 -3.63 7.38 8.15
CA TYR A 69 -3.86 7.43 6.70
C TYR A 69 -4.96 8.42 6.25
N MET A 70 -5.40 9.33 7.11
CA MET A 70 -6.31 10.40 6.72
C MET A 70 -5.62 11.34 5.74
N ARG A 71 -6.33 11.90 4.77
CA ARG A 71 -5.77 12.91 3.87
C ARG A 71 -5.70 14.27 4.56
N LEU A 72 -4.72 15.09 4.21
CA LEU A 72 -4.73 16.49 4.61
C LEU A 72 -5.93 17.22 3.94
N PRO A 73 -6.63 18.13 4.63
CA PRO A 73 -7.62 18.98 4.00
C PRO A 73 -7.02 19.80 2.84
N ASN A 74 -7.82 20.07 1.80
CA ASN A 74 -7.45 20.95 0.70
C ASN A 74 -8.48 22.07 0.54
N ASP A 75 -8.24 23.01 -0.38
CA ASP A 75 -9.09 24.18 -0.59
C ASP A 75 -10.56 23.87 -0.92
N LYS A 76 -10.88 22.64 -1.35
CA LYS A 76 -12.26 22.19 -1.61
C LYS A 76 -13.02 21.83 -0.33
N ASP A 77 -12.31 21.60 0.78
CA ASP A 77 -12.88 21.24 2.07
C ASP A 77 -13.25 22.50 2.87
N THR A 78 -14.35 23.15 2.48
CA THR A 78 -14.76 24.44 3.08
C THR A 78 -15.39 24.29 4.47
N SER A 79 -15.72 23.06 4.88
CA SER A 79 -16.30 22.75 6.19
C SER A 79 -15.82 21.39 6.69
N TYR A 80 -15.87 21.21 8.01
CA TYR A 80 -15.52 19.94 8.66
C TYR A 80 -16.35 18.76 8.13
N ASP A 81 -17.66 18.97 7.94
CA ASP A 81 -18.55 17.92 7.43
C ASP A 81 -18.19 17.50 6.01
N GLN A 82 -17.79 18.44 5.15
CA GLN A 82 -17.31 18.10 3.80
C GLN A 82 -16.02 17.29 3.85
N TYR A 83 -15.11 17.64 4.75
CA TYR A 83 -13.86 16.91 4.92
C TYR A 83 -14.10 15.47 5.40
N ILE A 84 -14.85 15.28 6.49
CA ILE A 84 -15.09 13.96 7.09
C ILE A 84 -15.89 13.04 6.18
N ASN A 85 -16.88 13.56 5.45
CA ASN A 85 -17.64 12.74 4.50
C ASN A 85 -16.83 12.35 3.24
N ALA A 86 -15.65 12.94 3.03
CA ALA A 86 -14.78 12.70 1.88
C ALA A 86 -13.56 11.82 2.21
N ILE A 87 -13.50 11.25 3.41
CA ILE A 87 -12.49 10.28 3.87
C ILE A 87 -13.16 8.92 3.98
#